data_AF-A0A1J1LG55-F1
#
_entry.id   AF-A0A1J1LG55-F1
#
_cell.length_a   1.000
_cell.length_b   1.000
_cell.length_c   1.000
_cell.angle_alpha   90.00
_cell.angle_beta   90.00
_cell.angle_gamma   90.00
#
_symmetry.space_group_name_H-M   'P 1'
#
loop_
_entity.id
_entity.type
_entity.pdbx_description
1 polymer ?
#
loop_
_entity_poly.entity_id
_entity_poly.type
_entity_poly.pdbx_seq_one_letter_code
_entity_poly.pdbx_strand_id
1 'polypeptide(L)'
;MTSTKPKNSHLEKIAVVRKMRQLSNILDNAIRVPGTSIGIGIDPILGLIPGGGDILGGILSIYIVFQAFKLGVPRETLTRMVSNIALETITGTVPVFGDIFDVAWKANVKNVEILEAHLNSPVAGKKADQWFIILLLGGLLLLIILISALGIFVLTLIWQALIPYFNS
;
A
#
# COMPACT_ATOMS: atom_id res chain seq x y z
N MET A 1 12.25 30.27 30.17
CA MET A 1 11.83 28.86 30.12
C MET A 1 11.94 28.38 28.68
N THR A 2 13.10 27.82 28.32
CA THR A 2 13.41 27.32 26.98
C THR A 2 12.91 25.89 26.84
N SER A 3 11.88 25.66 26.02
CA SER A 3 11.43 24.31 25.66
C SER A 3 12.43 23.68 24.70
N THR A 4 13.46 23.03 25.24
CA THR A 4 14.37 22.16 24.49
C THR A 4 13.66 20.85 24.22
N LYS A 5 12.98 20.74 23.07
CA LYS A 5 12.50 19.46 22.54
C LYS A 5 13.72 18.52 22.41
N PRO A 6 13.73 17.32 23.03
CA PRO A 6 14.95 16.56 23.20
C PRO A 6 15.50 16.05 21.86
N LYS A 7 16.84 15.98 21.78
CA LYS A 7 17.64 15.34 20.72
C LYS A 7 17.10 13.95 20.31
N ASN A 8 16.39 13.27 21.22
CA ASN A 8 15.75 11.98 20.99
C ASN A 8 14.59 12.01 19.98
N SER A 9 13.86 13.12 19.83
CA SER A 9 12.69 13.18 18.91
C SER A 9 13.06 13.08 17.43
N HIS A 10 14.24 13.58 17.05
CA HIS A 10 14.75 13.45 15.68
C HIS A 10 15.27 12.03 15.43
N LEU A 11 15.95 11.43 16.41
CA LEU A 11 16.43 10.05 16.36
C LEU A 11 15.27 9.04 16.26
N GLU A 12 14.19 9.27 17.01
CA GLU A 12 12.95 8.48 16.93
C GLU A 12 12.34 8.54 15.52
N LYS A 13 12.24 9.73 14.93
CA LYS A 13 11.76 9.90 13.54
C LYS A 13 12.61 9.11 12.55
N ILE A 14 13.93 9.19 12.65
CA ILE A 14 14.86 8.45 11.79
C ILE A 14 14.67 6.94 11.96
N ALA A 15 14.52 6.46 13.20
CA ALA A 15 14.29 5.05 13.47
C ALA A 15 12.97 4.54 12.88
N VAL A 16 11.89 5.32 13.01
CA VAL A 16 10.58 5.00 12.41
C VAL A 16 10.70 4.93 10.89
N VAL A 17 11.30 5.93 10.25
CA VAL A 17 11.50 5.96 8.79
C VAL A 17 12.31 4.76 8.32
N ARG A 18 13.41 4.43 9.00
CA ARG A 18 14.24 3.26 8.68
C ARG A 18 13.42 1.98 8.73
N LYS A 19 12.59 1.81 9.76
CA LYS A 19 11.69 0.66 9.87
C LYS A 19 10.69 0.63 8.71
N MET A 20 10.10 1.78 8.35
CA MET A 20 9.16 1.84 7.23
C MET A 20 9.84 1.51 5.90
N ARG A 21 11.09 1.97 5.68
CA ARG A 21 11.89 1.63 4.50
C ARG A 21 12.22 0.14 4.41
N GLN A 22 12.49 -0.50 5.54
CA GLN A 22 12.67 -1.95 5.59
C GLN A 22 11.36 -2.67 5.22
N LEU A 23 10.24 -2.26 5.82
CA LEU A 23 8.93 -2.82 5.51
C LEU A 23 8.56 -2.62 4.04
N SER A 24 8.74 -1.43 3.47
CA SER A 24 8.44 -1.17 2.06
C SER A 24 9.30 -2.00 1.11
N ASN A 25 10.57 -2.24 1.46
CA ASN A 25 11.43 -3.09 0.66
C ASN A 25 11.03 -4.56 0.76
N ILE A 26 10.57 -5.03 1.92
CA ILE A 26 10.00 -6.36 2.05
C ILE A 26 8.73 -6.44 1.21
N LEU A 27 7.81 -5.50 1.37
CA LEU A 27 6.53 -5.48 0.67
C LEU A 27 6.67 -5.44 -0.85
N ASP A 28 7.54 -4.59 -1.40
CA ASP A 28 7.56 -4.32 -2.85
C ASP A 28 8.83 -4.86 -3.54
N ASN A 29 9.82 -5.37 -2.81
CA ASN A 29 11.13 -5.77 -3.35
C ASN A 29 11.76 -6.99 -2.66
N ALA A 30 10.98 -7.89 -2.05
CA ALA A 30 11.50 -9.06 -1.34
C ALA A 30 12.42 -9.95 -2.19
N ILE A 31 12.07 -10.17 -3.46
CA ILE A 31 12.83 -11.02 -4.39
C ILE A 31 13.27 -10.16 -5.58
N ARG A 32 14.57 -10.15 -5.89
CA ARG A 32 15.06 -9.58 -7.15
C ARG A 32 15.14 -10.66 -8.21
N VAL A 33 14.61 -10.37 -9.40
CA VAL A 33 14.76 -11.26 -10.56
C VAL A 33 16.20 -11.14 -11.09
N PRO A 34 16.99 -12.23 -11.10
CA PRO A 34 18.38 -12.20 -11.56
C PRO A 34 18.49 -11.64 -12.98
N GLY A 35 19.44 -10.72 -13.22
CA GLY A 35 19.63 -10.10 -14.52
C GLY A 35 18.70 -8.93 -14.85
N THR A 36 17.83 -8.50 -13.93
CA THR A 36 16.96 -7.33 -14.11
C THR A 36 16.97 -6.40 -12.87
N SER A 37 16.46 -5.18 -13.01
CA SER A 37 16.16 -4.28 -11.88
C SER A 37 14.79 -4.54 -11.24
N ILE A 38 14.12 -5.63 -11.64
CA ILE A 38 12.76 -5.96 -11.21
C ILE A 38 12.84 -6.61 -9.84
N GLY A 39 12.13 -6.00 -8.88
CA GLY A 39 11.92 -6.52 -7.54
C GLY A 39 10.45 -6.91 -7.42
N ILE A 40 10.20 -8.11 -6.92
CA ILE A 40 8.88 -8.65 -6.64
C ILE A 40 8.68 -8.64 -5.13
N GLY A 41 7.47 -8.26 -4.71
CA GLY A 41 7.06 -8.24 -3.31
C GLY A 41 7.02 -9.62 -2.64
N ILE A 42 6.53 -9.66 -1.40
CA ILE A 42 6.31 -10.94 -0.68
C ILE A 42 5.11 -11.73 -1.20
N ASP A 43 4.28 -11.14 -2.06
CA ASP A 43 3.04 -11.72 -2.57
C ASP A 43 3.20 -13.12 -3.19
N PRO A 44 4.25 -13.44 -3.96
CA PRO A 44 4.46 -14.79 -4.48
C PRO A 44 4.85 -15.83 -3.41
N ILE A 45 5.47 -15.41 -2.31
CA ILE A 45 5.82 -16.31 -1.20
C ILE A 45 4.56 -16.57 -0.37
N LEU A 46 3.78 -15.53 -0.11
CA LEU A 46 2.57 -15.65 0.70
C LEU A 46 1.37 -16.20 -0.07
N GLY A 47 1.39 -16.16 -1.41
CA GLY A 47 0.43 -16.83 -2.29
C GLY A 47 0.45 -18.37 -2.20
N LEU A 48 1.44 -18.95 -1.52
CA LEU A 48 1.43 -20.36 -1.11
C LEU A 48 0.39 -20.65 0.01
N ILE A 49 -0.09 -19.60 0.70
CA ILE A 49 -1.17 -19.66 1.67
C ILE A 49 -2.40 -18.99 1.04
N PRO A 50 -3.49 -19.74 0.76
CA PRO A 50 -4.70 -19.15 0.17
C PRO A 50 -5.19 -17.95 0.98
N GLY A 51 -5.17 -16.75 0.38
CA GLY A 51 -5.61 -15.49 0.99
C GLY A 51 -4.70 -14.88 2.05
N GLY A 52 -3.54 -15.48 2.37
CA GLY A 52 -2.65 -14.99 3.44
C GLY A 52 -1.76 -13.82 3.04
N GLY A 53 -1.36 -13.75 1.77
CA GLY A 53 -0.46 -12.71 1.24
C GLY A 53 -1.05 -11.32 1.22
N ASP A 54 -2.16 -11.18 0.53
CA ASP A 54 -2.80 -9.88 0.30
C ASP A 54 -3.24 -9.21 1.60
N ILE A 55 -3.67 -10.01 2.59
CA ILE A 55 -4.11 -9.49 3.90
C ILE A 55 -2.92 -8.91 4.67
N LEU A 56 -1.81 -9.67 4.78
CA LEU A 56 -0.63 -9.21 5.51
C LEU A 56 0.04 -8.04 4.81
N GLY A 57 0.14 -8.08 3.48
CA GLY A 57 0.63 -6.98 2.66
C GLY A 57 -0.18 -5.70 2.90
N GLY A 58 -1.51 -5.78 2.76
CA GLY A 58 -2.41 -4.65 2.99
C GLY A 58 -2.34 -4.08 4.42
N ILE A 59 -2.24 -4.93 5.45
CA ILE A 59 -2.08 -4.48 6.85
C ILE A 59 -0.79 -3.69 7.02
N LEU A 60 0.32 -4.17 6.45
CA LEU A 60 1.61 -3.49 6.55
C LEU A 60 1.62 -2.17 5.74
N SER A 61 0.99 -2.13 4.57
CA SER A 61 0.79 -0.89 3.79
C SER A 61 0.02 0.16 4.59
N ILE A 62 -1.08 -0.24 5.25
CA ILE A 62 -1.86 0.62 6.14
C ILE A 62 -1.01 1.09 7.34
N TYR A 63 -0.18 0.21 7.90
CA TYR A 63 0.71 0.56 9.01
C TYR A 63 1.71 1.68 8.64
N ILE A 64 2.25 1.69 7.42
CA ILE A 64 3.12 2.77 6.93
C ILE A 64 2.38 4.12 6.94
N VAL A 65 1.15 4.15 6.41
CA VAL A 65 0.31 5.37 6.41
C VAL A 65 -0.04 5.82 7.83
N PHE A 66 -0.37 4.88 8.71
CA PHE A 66 -0.69 5.19 10.11
C PHE A 66 0.50 5.78 10.86
N GLN A 67 1.72 5.30 10.61
CA GLN A 67 2.93 5.87 11.20
C GLN A 67 3.21 7.28 10.65
N ALA A 68 2.98 7.52 9.36
CA ALA A 68 3.05 8.87 8.79
C ALA A 68 2.03 9.82 9.47
N PHE A 69 0.81 9.37 9.72
CA PHE A 69 -0.18 10.13 10.48
C PHE A 69 0.32 10.49 11.89
N LYS A 70 0.88 9.53 12.63
CA LYS A 70 1.45 9.78 13.97
C LYS A 70 2.61 10.78 13.95
N LEU A 71 3.33 10.86 12.84
CA LEU A 71 4.41 11.84 12.64
C LEU A 71 3.91 13.24 12.27
N GLY A 72 2.59 13.43 12.13
CA GLY A 72 1.95 14.72 11.91
C GLY A 72 1.90 15.12 10.43
N VAL A 73 2.00 14.16 9.51
CA VAL A 73 1.88 14.39 8.08
C VAL A 73 0.49 15.00 7.75
N PRO A 74 0.40 16.03 6.89
CA PRO A 74 -0.85 16.71 6.58
C PRO A 74 -1.79 15.84 5.74
N ARG A 75 -3.09 16.18 5.75
CA ARG A 75 -4.17 15.42 5.09
C ARG A 75 -3.86 15.17 3.62
N GLU A 76 -3.38 16.19 2.92
CA GLU A 76 -3.12 16.13 1.49
C GLU A 76 -2.04 15.10 1.17
N THR A 77 -0.99 15.03 2.01
CA THR A 77 0.08 14.04 1.86
C THR A 77 -0.39 12.63 2.23
N LEU A 78 -1.20 12.48 3.27
CA LEU A 78 -1.79 11.19 3.64
C LEU A 78 -2.74 10.65 2.57
N THR A 79 -3.55 11.52 1.96
CA THR A 79 -4.39 11.15 0.82
C THR A 79 -3.55 10.64 -0.34
N ARG A 80 -2.45 11.31 -0.69
CA ARG A 80 -1.52 10.83 -1.72
C ARG A 80 -0.97 9.44 -1.38
N MET A 81 -0.62 9.21 -0.11
CA MET A 81 -0.11 7.90 0.31
C MET A 81 -1.17 6.78 0.17
N VAL A 82 -2.42 7.07 0.54
CA VAL A 82 -3.53 6.12 0.38
C VAL A 82 -3.88 5.90 -1.09
N SER A 83 -3.82 6.95 -1.91
CA SER A 83 -4.02 6.82 -3.37
C SER A 83 -2.99 5.89 -4.02
N ASN A 84 -1.74 5.87 -3.55
CA ASN A 84 -0.75 4.92 -4.06
C ASN A 84 -1.18 3.46 -3.82
N ILE A 85 -1.72 3.15 -2.63
CA ILE A 85 -2.22 1.81 -2.29
C ILE A 85 -3.46 1.47 -3.12
N ALA A 86 -4.38 2.43 -3.28
CA ALA A 86 -5.58 2.23 -4.09
C ALA A 86 -5.24 1.93 -5.55
N LEU A 87 -4.27 2.65 -6.12
CA LEU A 87 -3.79 2.43 -7.49
C LEU A 87 -3.21 1.02 -7.66
N GLU A 88 -2.34 0.60 -6.74
CA GLU A 88 -1.76 -0.75 -6.72
C GLU A 88 -2.84 -1.85 -6.64
N THR A 89 -3.85 -1.67 -5.79
CA THR A 89 -4.97 -2.62 -5.67
C THR A 89 -5.76 -2.72 -6.98
N ILE A 90 -6.04 -1.58 -7.63
CA ILE A 90 -6.77 -1.55 -8.91
C ILE A 90 -5.96 -2.22 -10.00
N THR A 91 -4.66 -1.93 -10.09
CA THR A 91 -3.79 -2.53 -11.12
C THR A 91 -3.64 -4.04 -10.93
N GLY A 92 -3.52 -4.51 -9.68
CA GLY A 92 -3.43 -5.94 -9.37
C GLY A 92 -4.72 -6.73 -9.63
N THR A 93 -5.88 -6.05 -9.74
CA THR A 93 -7.17 -6.73 -9.99
C THR A 93 -7.41 -7.03 -11.48
N VAL A 94 -6.66 -6.44 -12.41
CA VAL A 94 -6.88 -6.64 -13.85
C VAL A 94 -5.95 -7.74 -14.39
N PRO A 95 -6.46 -8.95 -14.71
CA PRO A 95 -5.62 -10.10 -15.10
C PRO A 95 -4.79 -9.87 -16.37
N VAL A 96 -5.25 -8.97 -17.25
CA VAL A 96 -4.59 -8.64 -18.52
C VAL A 96 -3.40 -7.70 -18.34
N PHE A 97 -3.35 -6.95 -17.23
CA PHE A 97 -2.32 -5.96 -16.94
C PHE A 97 -1.39 -6.34 -15.77
N GLY A 98 -1.73 -7.36 -14.98
CA GLY A 98 -1.00 -7.77 -13.77
C GLY A 98 0.52 -7.93 -13.97
N ASP A 99 0.95 -8.74 -14.95
CA ASP A 99 2.38 -9.07 -15.12
C ASP A 99 3.29 -7.87 -15.48
N ILE A 100 2.73 -6.82 -16.11
CA ILE A 100 3.49 -5.62 -16.53
C ILE A 100 3.37 -4.50 -15.50
N PHE A 101 2.23 -4.39 -14.81
CA PHE A 101 1.97 -3.33 -13.85
C PHE A 101 2.39 -3.65 -12.40
N ASP A 102 2.39 -4.93 -11.99
CA ASP A 102 2.86 -5.38 -10.67
C ASP A 102 4.35 -5.05 -10.44
N VAL A 103 5.12 -4.91 -11.53
CA VAL A 103 6.53 -4.51 -11.48
C VAL A 103 6.69 -2.99 -11.34
N ALA A 104 5.72 -2.20 -11.83
CA ALA A 104 5.90 -0.77 -12.07
C ALA A 104 5.46 0.11 -10.89
N TRP A 105 4.41 -0.26 -10.15
CA TRP A 105 3.83 0.62 -9.13
C TRP A 105 4.02 0.12 -7.70
N LYS A 106 5.20 0.39 -7.15
CA LYS A 106 5.60 0.04 -5.77
C LYS A 106 5.01 1.02 -4.75
N ALA A 107 3.76 0.80 -4.31
CA ALA A 107 3.04 1.78 -3.51
C ALA A 107 3.72 2.05 -2.16
N ASN A 108 4.26 1.02 -1.51
CA ASN A 108 4.86 1.16 -0.19
C ASN A 108 6.19 1.92 -0.26
N VAL A 109 7.01 1.65 -1.27
CA VAL A 109 8.25 2.41 -1.50
C VAL A 109 7.93 3.89 -1.76
N LYS A 110 7.00 4.18 -2.66
CA LYS A 110 6.54 5.56 -2.95
C LYS A 110 6.00 6.25 -1.69
N ASN A 111 5.28 5.52 -0.84
CA ASN A 111 4.75 6.06 0.42
C ASN A 111 5.85 6.42 1.41
N VAL A 112 6.88 5.59 1.53
CA VAL A 112 8.04 5.90 2.37
C VAL A 112 8.83 7.09 1.82
N GLU A 113 8.98 7.20 0.50
CA GLU A 113 9.60 8.36 -0.14
C GLU A 113 8.82 9.66 0.13
N ILE A 114 7.49 9.62 0.05
CA ILE A 114 6.62 10.75 0.40
C ILE A 114 6.81 11.15 1.87
N LEU A 115 6.89 10.16 2.77
CA LEU A 115 7.12 10.40 4.19
C LEU A 115 8.51 11.03 4.43
N GLU A 116 9.55 10.48 3.81
CA GLU A 116 10.93 11.02 3.90
C GLU A 116 11.00 12.45 3.39
N ALA A 117 10.42 12.71 2.21
CA ALA A 117 10.35 14.05 1.63
C ALA A 117 9.66 15.04 2.58
N HIS A 118 8.55 14.65 3.20
CA HIS A 118 7.85 15.48 4.17
C HIS A 118 8.68 15.74 5.43
N LEU A 119 9.44 14.77 5.92
CA LEU A 119 10.28 14.95 7.11
C LEU A 119 11.50 15.83 6.83
N ASN A 120 12.05 15.78 5.63
CA ASN A 120 13.17 16.62 5.19
C ASN A 120 12.72 18.04 4.84
N SER A 121 11.53 18.20 4.27
CA SER A 121 10.97 19.49 3.86
C SER A 121 9.47 19.50 4.14
N PRO A 122 9.06 19.84 5.39
CA PRO A 122 7.65 19.82 5.77
C PRO A 122 6.82 20.79 4.94
N VAL A 123 5.89 20.24 4.18
CA VAL A 123 4.88 21.02 3.46
C VAL A 123 3.82 21.48 4.45
N ALA A 124 3.50 22.78 4.44
CA ALA A 124 2.39 23.32 5.22
C ALA A 124 1.05 22.78 4.65
N GLY A 125 0.19 22.27 5.53
CA GLY A 125 -1.10 21.70 5.16
C GLY A 125 -1.99 21.47 6.37
N LYS A 126 -3.25 21.10 6.14
CA LYS A 126 -4.20 20.86 7.24
C LYS A 126 -3.77 19.58 7.96
N LYS A 127 -3.59 19.65 9.28
CA LYS A 127 -3.30 18.44 10.07
C LYS A 127 -4.46 17.45 9.95
N ALA A 128 -4.12 16.19 9.72
CA ALA A 128 -5.09 15.11 9.80
C ALA A 128 -5.53 14.91 11.24
N ASP A 129 -6.81 14.62 11.43
CA ASP A 129 -7.37 14.13 12.69
C ASP A 129 -7.68 12.63 12.56
N GLN A 130 -8.03 11.99 13.67
CA GLN A 130 -8.29 10.55 13.70
C GLN A 130 -9.51 10.16 12.85
N TRP A 131 -10.57 10.97 12.84
CA TRP A 131 -11.77 10.69 12.04
C TRP A 131 -11.48 10.74 10.55
N PHE A 132 -10.67 11.69 10.11
CA PHE A 132 -10.18 11.74 8.74
C PHE A 132 -9.43 10.45 8.38
N ILE A 133 -8.54 9.95 9.24
CA ILE A 133 -7.82 8.69 9.00
C ILE A 133 -8.77 7.50 8.95
N ILE A 134 -9.73 7.40 9.88
CA ILE A 134 -10.73 6.33 9.91
C ILE A 134 -11.55 6.33 8.62
N LEU A 135 -12.02 7.51 8.18
CA LEU A 135 -12.78 7.65 6.94
C LEU A 135 -11.92 7.33 5.71
N LEU A 136 -10.66 7.77 5.69
CA LEU A 136 -9.76 7.54 4.57
C LEU A 136 -9.41 6.05 4.40
N LEU A 137 -9.03 5.38 5.50
CA LEU A 137 -8.71 3.96 5.48
C LEU A 137 -9.97 3.10 5.35
N GLY A 138 -11.09 3.48 5.98
CA GLY A 138 -12.38 2.82 5.81
C GLY A 138 -12.90 2.92 4.38
N GLY A 139 -12.72 4.07 3.74
CA GLY A 139 -13.03 4.28 2.32
C GLY A 139 -12.18 3.39 1.40
N LEU A 140 -10.88 3.26 1.70
CA LEU A 140 -10.00 2.32 0.99
C LEU A 140 -10.47 0.87 1.16
N LEU A 141 -10.80 0.44 2.39
CA LEU A 141 -11.29 -0.91 2.64
C LEU A 141 -12.60 -1.19 1.90
N LEU A 142 -13.53 -0.24 1.91
CA LEU A 142 -14.80 -0.35 1.17
C LEU A 142 -14.53 -0.45 -0.34
N LEU A 143 -13.60 0.34 -0.89
CA LEU A 143 -13.20 0.27 -2.29
C LEU A 143 -12.66 -1.13 -2.64
N ILE A 144 -11.78 -1.70 -1.81
CA ILE A 144 -11.23 -3.05 -2.00
C ILE A 144 -12.35 -4.10 -2.02
N ILE A 145 -13.28 -4.05 -1.06
CA ILE A 145 -14.43 -4.98 -1.00
C ILE A 145 -15.27 -4.89 -2.28
N LEU A 146 -15.56 -3.68 -2.76
CA LEU A 146 -16.34 -3.49 -3.99
C LEU A 146 -15.62 -4.05 -5.23
N ILE A 147 -14.30 -3.83 -5.33
CA ILE A 147 -13.47 -4.34 -6.42
C ILE A 147 -13.44 -5.89 -6.40
N SER A 148 -13.20 -6.49 -5.24
CA SER A 148 -13.21 -7.96 -5.09
C SER A 148 -14.58 -8.57 -5.40
N ALA A 149 -15.66 -7.96 -4.90
CA ALA A 149 -17.03 -8.41 -5.18
C ALA A 149 -17.35 -8.33 -6.68
N LEU A 150 -16.95 -7.25 -7.35
CA LEU A 150 -17.10 -7.10 -8.80
C LEU A 150 -16.30 -8.15 -9.57
N GLY A 151 -15.05 -8.42 -9.17
CA GLY A 151 -14.20 -9.45 -9.77
C GLY A 151 -14.85 -10.84 -9.70
N ILE A 152 -15.34 -11.23 -8.51
CA ILE A 152 -16.07 -12.49 -8.32
C ILE A 152 -17.32 -12.52 -9.21
N PHE A 153 -18.10 -11.44 -9.22
CA PHE A 153 -19.31 -11.35 -10.03
C PHE A 153 -19.00 -11.55 -11.52
N VAL A 154 -18.00 -10.86 -12.07
CA VAL A 154 -17.56 -11.02 -13.47
C VAL A 154 -17.10 -12.44 -13.76
N LEU A 155 -16.29 -13.05 -12.88
CA LEU A 155 -15.84 -14.44 -13.03
C LEU A 155 -17.02 -15.42 -13.08
N THR A 156 -18.02 -15.22 -12.22
CA THR A 156 -19.23 -16.08 -12.22
C THR A 156 -20.05 -15.92 -13.50
N LEU A 157 -20.16 -14.71 -14.05
CA LEU A 157 -20.83 -14.48 -15.35
C LEU A 157 -20.10 -15.18 -16.50
N ILE A 158 -18.77 -15.06 -16.56
CA ILE A 158 -17.96 -15.72 -17.59
C ILE A 158 -18.10 -17.24 -17.48
N TRP A 159 -18.01 -17.79 -16.26
CA TRP A 159 -18.17 -19.22 -16.02
C TRP A 159 -19.54 -19.74 -16.49
N GLN A 160 -20.62 -19.02 -16.16
CA GLN A 160 -21.98 -19.35 -16.62
C GLN A 160 -22.14 -19.31 -18.14
N ALA A 161 -21.49 -18.34 -18.81
CA ALA A 161 -21.50 -18.26 -20.27
C ALA A 161 -20.71 -19.39 -20.95
N LEU A 162 -19.70 -19.94 -20.28
CA LEU A 162 -18.84 -20.99 -20.82
C LEU A 162 -19.35 -22.42 -20.59
N ILE A 163 -20.08 -22.68 -19.49
CA ILE A 163 -20.64 -24.00 -19.15
C ILE A 163 -21.29 -24.73 -20.35
N PRO A 164 -22.11 -24.09 -21.20
CA PRO A 164 -22.76 -24.76 -22.33
C PRO A 164 -21.78 -25.41 -23.31
N TYR A 165 -20.61 -24.81 -23.51
CA TYR A 165 -19.60 -25.31 -24.45
C TYR A 165 -18.84 -26.55 -23.95
N PHE A 166 -18.83 -26.78 -22.63
CA PHE A 166 -18.18 -27.96 -22.02
C PHE A 166 -19.13 -29.15 -21.83
N ASN A 167 -20.44 -28.91 -21.82
CA ASN A 167 -21.47 -29.94 -21.64
C ASN A 167 -22.09 -30.41 -22.97
N SER A 168 -21.50 -30.02 -24.11
CA SER A 168 -21.87 -30.42 -25.47
C SER A 168 -20.98 -31.55 -25.96
#